data_AF-A0A1Q4FQ28-F1
#
_entry.id   AF-A0A1Q4FQ28-F1
#
_cell.length_a   1.000
_cell.length_b   1.000
_cell.length_c   1.000
_cell.angle_alpha   90.00
_cell.angle_beta   90.00
_cell.angle_gamma   90.00
#
_symmetry.space_group_name_H-M   'P 1'
#
loop_
_entity.id
_entity.type
_entity.pdbx_description
1 polymer ?
#
loop_
_entity_poly.entity_id
_entity_poly.type
_entity_poly.pdbx_seq_one_letter_code
_entity_poly.pdbx_strand_id
1 'polypeptide(L)'
;MGDPIPAWQCIGCGRIEAPQTCIGVCQDKKVFLVTMQDHQEALDAIQTLIGEIDAMQRLLARIAGTTPREGQWEASWRAAQTEAKALLAGQ
;
A
#
# COMPACT_ATOMS: atom_id res chain seq x y z
N MET A 1 13.19 -4.41 2.03
CA MET A 1 13.03 -3.52 3.20
C MET A 1 14.09 -3.83 4.23
N GLY A 2 15.08 -2.96 4.35
CA GLY A 2 16.12 -3.08 5.38
C GLY A 2 15.62 -2.75 6.79
N ASP A 3 16.45 -3.03 7.79
CA ASP A 3 16.16 -2.65 9.17
C ASP A 3 16.13 -1.11 9.33
N PRO A 4 15.20 -0.56 10.13
CA PRO A 4 15.15 0.88 10.35
C PRO A 4 16.43 1.41 10.99
N ILE A 5 16.96 2.50 10.45
CA ILE A 5 18.20 3.14 10.91
C ILE A 5 17.85 4.10 12.06
N PRO A 6 18.31 3.85 13.30
CA PRO A 6 18.07 4.77 14.40
C PRO A 6 18.88 6.06 14.20
N ALA A 7 18.25 7.20 14.39
CA ALA A 7 18.89 8.51 14.34
C ALA A 7 18.33 9.44 15.43
N TRP A 8 19.01 10.57 15.64
CA TRP A 8 18.55 11.64 16.52
C TRP A 8 18.16 12.85 15.67
N GLN A 9 16.93 13.34 15.88
CA GLN A 9 16.42 14.51 15.18
C GLN A 9 16.11 15.63 16.17
N CYS A 10 16.65 16.82 15.91
CA CYS A 10 16.33 18.02 16.69
C CYS A 10 14.86 18.41 16.51
N ILE A 11 14.12 18.58 17.60
CA ILE A 11 12.69 18.91 17.54
C ILE A 11 12.41 20.36 17.14
N GLY A 12 13.42 21.24 17.21
CA GLY A 12 13.29 22.65 16.84
C GLY A 12 13.58 22.93 15.37
N CYS A 13 14.70 22.40 14.85
CA CYS A 13 15.17 22.72 13.49
C CYS A 13 15.22 21.52 12.53
N GLY A 14 14.95 20.30 13.00
CA GLY A 14 14.89 19.10 12.15
C GLY A 14 16.25 18.50 11.75
N ARG A 15 17.38 19.02 12.25
CA ARG A 15 18.73 18.47 12.02
C ARG A 15 18.78 16.99 12.40
N ILE A 16 19.39 16.17 11.53
CA ILE A 16 19.62 14.74 11.76
C ILE A 16 21.11 14.52 12.02
N GLU A 17 21.46 13.99 13.20
CA GLU A 17 22.84 13.65 13.55
C GLU A 17 23.07 12.13 13.52
N ALA A 18 24.22 11.74 12.97
CA ALA A 18 24.79 10.40 13.12
C ALA A 18 25.22 10.21 14.60
N PRO A 19 25.35 8.96 15.11
CA PRO A 19 25.54 8.72 16.54
C PRO A 19 26.80 9.43 17.07
N GLN A 20 26.58 10.47 17.88
CA GLN A 20 27.58 11.16 18.69
C GLN A 20 27.01 11.32 20.11
N THR A 21 27.89 11.41 21.11
CA THR A 21 27.47 11.62 22.50
C THR A 21 26.93 13.05 22.67
N CYS A 22 25.62 13.19 22.86
CA CYS A 22 24.97 14.48 23.11
C CYS A 22 25.42 15.06 24.47
N ILE A 23 25.91 16.31 24.47
CA ILE A 23 26.30 17.05 25.69
C ILE A 23 25.12 17.79 26.37
N GLY A 24 23.88 17.51 25.95
CA GLY A 24 22.67 17.97 26.65
C GLY A 24 22.18 19.38 26.31
N VAL A 25 22.65 19.99 25.21
CA VAL A 25 22.20 21.32 24.77
C VAL A 25 21.10 21.25 23.70
N CYS A 26 21.01 20.14 22.95
CA CYS A 26 19.99 19.94 21.93
C CYS A 26 18.78 19.18 22.50
N GLN A 27 17.57 19.62 22.16
CA GLN A 27 16.34 18.85 22.38
C GLN A 27 16.14 17.93 21.17
N ASP A 28 16.61 16.69 21.28
CA ASP A 28 16.54 15.70 20.20
C ASP A 28 15.57 14.57 20.56
N LYS A 29 14.88 14.04 19.55
CA LYS A 29 14.03 12.85 19.64
C LYS A 29 14.67 11.72 18.84
N LYS A 30 14.64 10.51 19.39
CA LYS A 30 14.99 9.29 18.64
C LYS A 30 13.97 9.07 17.53
N VAL A 31 14.44 8.94 16.30
CA VAL A 31 13.65 8.63 15.11
C VAL A 31 14.22 7.39 14.42
N PHE A 32 13.43 6.81 13.53
CA PHE A 32 13.84 5.69 12.69
C PHE A 32 13.67 6.09 11.24
N LEU A 33 14.75 5.93 10.47
CA LEU A 33 14.82 6.31 9.07
C LEU A 33 14.89 5.04 8.22
N VAL A 34 14.32 5.12 7.02
CA VAL A 34 14.50 4.11 5.97
C VAL A 34 15.20 4.77 4.79
N THR A 35 15.79 3.97 3.91
CA THR A 35 16.36 4.52 2.68
C THR A 35 15.25 5.05 1.78
N MET A 36 15.57 6.01 0.91
CA MET A 36 14.61 6.48 -0.08
C MET A 36 14.16 5.35 -1.01
N GLN A 37 15.04 4.40 -1.31
CA GLN A 37 14.71 3.22 -2.10
C GLN A 37 13.66 2.35 -1.39
N ASP A 38 13.87 1.98 -0.12
CA ASP A 38 12.89 1.19 0.64
C ASP A 38 11.52 1.90 0.74
N HIS A 39 11.54 3.22 0.91
CA HIS A 39 10.32 4.02 0.94
C HIS A 39 9.60 4.01 -0.43
N GLN A 40 10.32 4.17 -1.52
CA GLN A 40 9.74 4.15 -2.87
C GLN A 40 9.18 2.77 -3.23
N GLU A 41 9.93 1.70 -2.94
CA GLU A 41 9.47 0.31 -3.13
C GLU A 41 8.17 0.05 -2.35
N ALA A 42 8.07 0.56 -1.11
CA ALA A 42 6.85 0.44 -0.31
C ALA A 42 5.68 1.21 -0.94
N LEU A 43 5.91 2.43 -1.44
CA LEU A 43 4.86 3.22 -2.11
C LEU A 43 4.37 2.55 -3.39
N ASP A 44 5.27 2.01 -4.20
CA ASP A 44 4.93 1.33 -5.45
C ASP A 44 4.11 0.06 -5.18
N ALA A 45 4.50 -0.70 -4.14
CA ALA A 45 3.74 -1.87 -3.68
C ALA A 45 2.34 -1.48 -3.17
N ILE A 46 2.23 -0.42 -2.37
CA ILE A 46 0.94 0.10 -1.90
C ILE A 46 0.06 0.53 -3.07
N GLN A 47 0.62 1.24 -4.04
CA GLN A 47 -0.13 1.70 -5.21
C GLN A 47 -0.66 0.54 -6.05
N THR A 48 0.14 -0.53 -6.18
CA THR A 48 -0.25 -1.76 -6.87
C THR A 48 -1.40 -2.45 -6.15
N LEU A 49 -1.29 -2.66 -4.84
CA LEU A 49 -2.34 -3.27 -4.01
C LEU A 49 -3.64 -2.47 -4.02
N ILE A 50 -3.56 -1.14 -3.98
CA ILE A 50 -4.74 -0.27 -4.12
C ILE A 50 -5.43 -0.51 -5.47
N GLY A 51 -4.66 -0.60 -6.56
CA GLY A 51 -5.20 -0.87 -7.88
C GLY A 51 -5.90 -2.22 -8.00
N GLU A 52 -5.32 -3.26 -7.39
CA GLU A 52 -5.92 -4.60 -7.32
C GLU A 52 -7.23 -4.59 -6.52
N ILE A 53 -7.22 -3.98 -5.32
CA ILE A 53 -8.41 -3.87 -4.47
C ILE A 53 -9.54 -3.13 -5.20
N ASP A 54 -9.21 -2.02 -5.86
CA ASP A 54 -10.18 -1.22 -6.62
C ASP A 54 -10.77 -2.01 -7.81
N ALA A 55 -9.96 -2.82 -8.51
CA ALA A 55 -10.44 -3.72 -9.55
C ALA A 55 -11.40 -4.79 -9.00
N MET A 56 -11.08 -5.39 -7.85
CA MET A 56 -11.97 -6.36 -7.19
C MET A 56 -13.27 -5.71 -6.70
N GLN A 57 -13.20 -4.51 -6.13
CA GLN A 57 -14.38 -3.76 -5.67
C GLN A 57 -15.32 -3.44 -6.83
N ARG A 58 -14.79 -3.05 -8.01
CA ARG A 58 -15.60 -2.85 -9.21
C ARG A 58 -16.35 -4.12 -9.63
N LEU A 59 -15.67 -5.27 -9.63
CA LEU A 59 -16.30 -6.54 -9.95
C LEU A 59 -17.44 -6.86 -8.97
N LEU A 60 -17.18 -6.73 -7.67
CA LEU A 60 -18.19 -6.98 -6.62
C LEU A 60 -19.38 -6.03 -6.74
N ALA A 61 -19.14 -4.73 -6.96
CA ALA A 61 -20.19 -3.74 -7.16
C ALA A 61 -21.06 -4.10 -8.38
N ARG A 62 -20.44 -4.54 -9.48
CA ARG A 62 -21.17 -5.00 -10.66
C ARG A 62 -21.99 -6.25 -10.38
N ILE A 63 -21.45 -7.25 -9.70
CA ILE A 63 -22.19 -8.46 -9.32
C ILE A 63 -23.40 -8.10 -8.46
N ALA A 64 -23.20 -7.27 -7.44
CA ALA A 64 -24.26 -6.85 -6.52
C ALA A 64 -25.37 -6.04 -7.22
N GLY A 65 -25.01 -5.21 -8.20
CA GLY A 65 -25.95 -4.37 -8.95
C GLY A 65 -26.59 -5.04 -10.18
N THR A 66 -26.12 -6.22 -10.60
CA THR A 66 -26.62 -6.86 -11.82
C THR A 66 -27.87 -7.69 -11.53
N THR A 67 -28.96 -7.37 -12.21
CA THR A 67 -30.14 -8.25 -12.30
C THR A 67 -30.25 -8.79 -13.72
N PRO A 68 -29.85 -10.06 -13.97
CA PRO A 68 -29.92 -10.65 -15.30
C PRO A 68 -31.37 -10.73 -15.79
N ARG A 69 -31.55 -10.60 -17.11
CA ARG A 69 -32.84 -10.93 -17.75
C ARG A 69 -33.12 -12.43 -17.63
N GLU A 70 -34.38 -12.81 -17.79
CA GLU A 70 -34.78 -14.21 -17.79
C GLU A 70 -33.94 -15.02 -18.81
N GLY A 71 -33.46 -16.18 -18.37
CA GLY A 71 -32.58 -17.04 -19.17
C GLY A 71 -31.12 -16.58 -19.32
N GLN A 72 -30.74 -15.38 -18.86
CA GLN A 72 -29.39 -14.81 -19.03
C GLN A 72 -28.51 -14.87 -17.77
N TRP A 73 -29.01 -15.50 -16.70
CA TRP A 73 -28.27 -15.60 -15.44
C TRP A 73 -26.94 -16.35 -15.61
N GLU A 74 -26.93 -17.44 -16.39
CA GLU A 74 -25.74 -18.27 -16.56
C GLU A 74 -24.64 -17.54 -17.34
N ALA A 75 -25.01 -16.83 -18.41
CA ALA A 75 -24.08 -16.03 -19.19
C ALA A 75 -23.47 -14.91 -18.33
N SER A 76 -24.30 -14.21 -17.54
CA SER A 76 -23.86 -13.14 -16.64
C SER A 76 -22.91 -13.67 -15.57
N TRP A 77 -23.23 -14.83 -14.99
CA TRP A 77 -22.42 -15.49 -13.97
C TRP A 77 -21.07 -15.97 -14.52
N ARG A 78 -21.06 -16.61 -15.70
CA ARG A 78 -19.82 -17.06 -16.36
C ARG A 78 -18.91 -15.88 -16.70
N ALA A 79 -19.46 -14.75 -17.16
CA ALA A 79 -18.68 -13.53 -17.41
C ALA A 79 -18.02 -13.00 -16.13
N ALA A 80 -18.76 -12.93 -15.02
CA ALA A 80 -18.23 -12.53 -13.73
C ALA A 80 -17.13 -13.49 -13.22
N GLN A 81 -17.29 -14.81 -13.40
CA GLN A 81 -16.27 -15.79 -13.03
C GLN A 81 -14.99 -15.65 -13.86
N THR A 82 -15.09 -15.41 -15.17
CA THR A 82 -13.92 -15.23 -16.03
C THR A 82 -13.11 -14.02 -15.58
N GLU A 83 -13.78 -12.91 -15.28
CA GLU A 83 -13.13 -11.70 -14.76
C GLU A 83 -12.52 -11.92 -13.38
N ALA A 84 -13.24 -12.60 -12.47
CA ALA A 84 -12.72 -12.96 -11.16
C ALA A 84 -11.43 -13.80 -11.27
N LYS A 85 -11.42 -14.81 -12.14
CA LYS A 85 -10.24 -15.66 -12.36
C LYS A 85 -9.06 -14.86 -12.91
N ALA A 86 -9.31 -13.92 -13.83
CA ALA A 86 -8.26 -13.05 -14.35
C ALA A 86 -7.67 -12.15 -13.27
N LEU A 87 -8.51 -11.56 -12.41
CA LEU A 87 -8.05 -10.72 -11.29
C LEU A 87 -7.25 -11.52 -10.26
N LEU A 88 -7.66 -12.76 -9.96
CA LEU A 88 -6.94 -13.64 -9.01
C LEU A 88 -5.65 -14.22 -9.58
N ALA A 89 -5.55 -14.40 -10.90
CA ALA A 89 -4.33 -14.89 -11.54
C ALA A 89 -3.27 -13.79 -11.74
N GLY A 90 -3.67 -12.51 -11.62
CA GLY A 90 -2.78 -11.36 -11.67
C GLY A 90 -2.21 -10.94 -10.31
N GLN A 91 -2.51 -11.68 -9.24
CA GLN A 91 -1.94 -11.49 -7.89
C GLN A 91 -0.64 -12.26 -7.69
#